data_AF-T0YFA5-F1
#
_entry.id   AF-T0YFA5-F1
#
_cell.length_a   1.000
_cell.length_b   1.000
_cell.length_c   1.000
_cell.angle_alpha   90.00
_cell.angle_beta   90.00
_cell.angle_gamma   90.00
#
_symmetry.space_group_name_H-M   'P 1'
#
loop_
_entity.id
_entity.type
_entity.pdbx_description
1 polymer ?
#
loop_
_entity_poly.entity_id
_entity_poly.type
_entity_poly.pdbx_seq_one_letter_code
_entity_poly.pdbx_strand_id
1 'polypeptide(L)'
;VNPNRWMTNRLVKWIGPQSLRRTFTSIAEEVGVTEGTIRNVFSDHVNELERSVCFETPIWMGIDEIHIIGQPRAVISNLKNNTAVNLLPNRLKKTVATYLAGLAGKEDVRYVAIDMWDQYRDAVHDVLPGATVVVDKFHVQRMGNNALDEFRRSL
;
A
#
# COMPACT_ATOMS: atom_id res chain seq x y z
N VAL A 1 26.39 -17.71 -16.14
CA VAL A 1 26.28 -17.47 -14.68
C VAL A 1 25.94 -15.99 -14.48
N ASN A 2 25.18 -15.62 -13.45
CA ASN A 2 24.84 -14.24 -13.16
C ASN A 2 26.12 -13.44 -12.82
N PRO A 3 26.29 -12.21 -13.31
CA PRO A 3 27.53 -11.46 -13.08
C PRO A 3 27.74 -11.07 -11.60
N ASN A 4 26.66 -10.94 -10.82
CA ASN A 4 26.73 -10.52 -9.41
C ASN A 4 26.77 -11.71 -8.44
N ARG A 5 26.45 -12.94 -8.91
CA ARG A 5 26.21 -14.10 -8.04
C ARG A 5 26.56 -15.41 -8.74
N TRP A 6 27.08 -16.39 -8.00
CA TRP A 6 27.41 -17.73 -8.49
C TRP A 6 26.16 -18.61 -8.66
N MET A 7 25.21 -18.16 -9.49
CA MET A 7 23.99 -18.88 -9.83
C MET A 7 23.58 -18.59 -11.28
N THR A 8 22.66 -19.37 -11.84
CA THR A 8 22.19 -19.14 -13.22
C THR A 8 21.20 -17.97 -13.29
N ASN A 9 21.16 -17.26 -14.42
CA ASN A 9 20.17 -16.19 -14.64
C ASN A 9 18.73 -16.71 -14.56
N ARG A 10 18.51 -17.98 -14.96
CA ARG A 10 17.20 -18.64 -14.84
C ARG A 10 16.76 -18.76 -13.38
N LEU A 11 17.68 -19.13 -12.50
CA LEU A 11 17.39 -19.24 -11.06
C LEU A 11 17.10 -17.88 -10.43
N VAL A 12 17.87 -16.83 -10.77
CA VAL A 12 17.60 -15.45 -10.30
C VAL A 12 16.19 -15.00 -10.69
N LYS A 13 15.82 -15.18 -11.97
CA LYS A 13 14.49 -14.82 -12.48
C LYS A 13 13.35 -15.63 -11.87
N TRP A 14 13.65 -16.84 -11.37
CA TRP A 14 12.68 -17.67 -10.67
C TRP A 14 12.52 -17.23 -9.21
N ILE A 15 13.62 -16.93 -8.50
CA ILE A 15 13.60 -16.54 -7.08
C ILE A 15 12.76 -15.28 -6.85
N GLY A 16 12.95 -14.22 -7.63
CA GLY A 16 12.28 -12.92 -7.43
C GLY A 16 10.76 -13.02 -7.24
N PRO A 17 10.02 -13.60 -8.20
CA PRO A 17 8.58 -13.81 -8.06
C PRO A 17 8.18 -14.78 -6.94
N GLN A 18 9.00 -15.80 -6.63
CA GLN A 18 8.71 -16.72 -5.53
C GLN A 18 8.79 -16.04 -4.16
N SER A 19 9.72 -15.12 -4.00
CA SER A 19 9.92 -14.30 -2.80
C SER A 19 8.71 -13.42 -2.45
N LEU A 20 7.78 -13.19 -3.38
CA LEU A 20 6.52 -12.50 -3.11
C LEU A 20 5.43 -13.40 -2.49
N ARG A 21 5.57 -14.72 -2.61
CA ARG A 21 4.54 -15.71 -2.23
C ARG A 21 4.97 -16.62 -1.09
N ARG A 22 6.28 -16.76 -0.85
CA ARG A 22 6.88 -17.70 0.09
C ARG A 22 7.92 -17.00 0.95
N THR A 23 8.19 -17.57 2.13
CA THR A 23 9.24 -17.05 3.02
C THR A 23 10.62 -17.24 2.41
N PHE A 24 11.54 -16.31 2.67
CA PHE A 24 12.91 -16.40 2.13
C PHE A 24 13.64 -17.65 2.63
N THR A 25 13.39 -18.08 3.87
CA THR A 25 13.93 -19.33 4.44
C THR A 25 13.49 -20.56 3.66
N SER A 26 12.19 -20.68 3.31
CA SER A 26 11.69 -21.82 2.55
C SER A 26 12.32 -21.91 1.15
N ILE A 27 12.50 -20.76 0.49
CA ILE A 27 13.14 -20.70 -0.83
C ILE A 27 14.64 -21.04 -0.71
N ALA A 28 15.29 -20.53 0.32
CA ALA A 28 16.71 -20.81 0.60
C ALA A 28 16.96 -22.32 0.82
N GLU A 29 16.12 -22.98 1.60
CA GLU A 29 16.16 -24.43 1.84
C GLU A 29 15.96 -25.24 0.54
N GLU A 30 15.01 -24.85 -0.30
CA GLU A 30 14.72 -25.54 -1.57
C GLU A 30 15.87 -25.41 -2.59
N VAL A 31 16.45 -24.21 -2.67
CA VAL A 31 17.48 -23.89 -3.67
C VAL A 31 18.88 -24.28 -3.18
N GLY A 32 19.07 -24.47 -1.88
CA GLY A 32 20.36 -24.79 -1.28
C GLY A 32 21.30 -23.57 -1.16
N VAL A 33 20.74 -22.39 -0.83
CA VAL A 33 21.49 -21.14 -0.62
C VAL A 33 21.14 -20.51 0.74
N THR A 34 21.88 -19.48 1.15
CA THR A 34 21.54 -18.74 2.37
C THR A 34 20.33 -17.83 2.17
N GLU A 35 19.54 -17.60 3.22
CA GLU A 35 18.43 -16.64 3.20
C GLU A 35 18.86 -15.24 2.75
N GLY A 36 20.02 -14.77 3.21
CA GLY A 36 20.57 -13.48 2.78
C GLY A 36 20.81 -13.39 1.27
N THR A 37 21.12 -14.52 0.61
CA THR A 37 21.22 -14.57 -0.86
C THR A 37 19.86 -14.37 -1.51
N ILE A 38 18.82 -15.02 -1.00
CA ILE A 38 17.43 -14.84 -1.47
C ILE A 38 16.99 -13.39 -1.27
N ARG A 39 17.26 -12.80 -0.11
CA ARG A 39 16.94 -11.41 0.20
C ARG A 39 17.58 -10.45 -0.79
N ASN A 40 18.86 -10.64 -1.11
CA ASN A 40 19.57 -9.80 -2.07
C ASN A 40 18.98 -9.92 -3.49
N VAL A 41 18.61 -11.14 -3.92
CA VAL A 41 17.94 -11.34 -5.22
C VAL A 41 16.56 -10.66 -5.23
N PHE A 42 15.82 -10.76 -4.13
CA PHE A 42 14.53 -10.08 -3.99
C PHE A 42 14.68 -8.56 -4.05
N SER A 43 15.68 -7.98 -3.37
CA SER A 43 15.94 -6.54 -3.43
C SER A 43 16.22 -6.06 -4.86
N ASP A 44 17.01 -6.81 -5.64
CA ASP A 44 17.24 -6.48 -7.05
C ASP A 44 15.94 -6.56 -7.87
N HIS A 45 15.13 -7.59 -7.62
CA HIS A 45 13.84 -7.77 -8.28
C HIS A 45 12.86 -6.62 -7.98
N VAL A 46 12.80 -6.16 -6.72
CA VAL A 46 11.98 -5.00 -6.34
C VAL A 46 12.49 -3.73 -7.02
N ASN A 47 13.81 -3.50 -7.04
CA ASN A 47 14.38 -2.33 -7.73
C ASN A 47 14.06 -2.32 -9.24
N GLU A 48 14.02 -3.48 -9.89
CA GLU A 48 13.60 -3.61 -11.29
C GLU A 48 12.10 -3.32 -11.47
N LEU A 49 11.26 -3.83 -10.56
CA LEU A 49 9.82 -3.55 -10.56
C LEU A 49 9.53 -2.06 -10.35
N GLU A 50 10.18 -1.41 -9.39
CA GLU A 50 10.01 0.03 -9.12
C GLU A 50 10.39 0.91 -10.32
N ARG A 51 11.34 0.48 -11.15
CA ARG A 51 11.72 1.21 -12.38
C ARG A 51 10.73 1.04 -13.52
N SER A 52 9.96 -0.06 -13.52
CA SER A 52 9.05 -0.41 -14.62
C SER A 52 7.59 -0.13 -14.30
N VAL A 53 7.22 -0.16 -13.02
CA VAL A 53 5.87 0.08 -12.54
C VAL A 53 5.72 1.55 -12.17
N CYS A 54 5.03 2.31 -13.01
CA CYS A 54 4.58 3.65 -12.68
C CYS A 54 3.08 3.61 -12.41
N PHE A 55 2.68 4.01 -11.20
CA PHE A 55 1.27 4.21 -10.89
C PHE A 55 0.87 5.63 -11.28
N GLU A 56 -0.13 5.75 -12.15
CA GLU A 56 -0.77 7.03 -12.44
C GLU A 56 -1.49 7.56 -11.20
N THR A 57 -1.44 8.88 -11.01
CA THR A 57 -2.20 9.55 -9.96
C THR A 57 -3.69 9.28 -10.14
N PRO A 58 -4.39 8.70 -9.14
CA PRO A 58 -5.79 8.37 -9.29
C PRO A 58 -6.68 9.60 -9.32
N ILE A 59 -7.52 9.72 -10.36
CA ILE A 59 -8.60 10.72 -10.40
C ILE A 59 -9.59 10.50 -9.24
N TRP A 60 -9.86 9.22 -8.91
CA TRP A 60 -10.64 8.78 -7.75
C TRP A 60 -9.72 8.01 -6.81
N MET A 61 -9.38 8.64 -5.69
CA MET A 61 -8.41 8.11 -4.73
C MET A 61 -9.12 7.58 -3.49
N GLY A 62 -8.61 6.49 -2.92
CA GLY A 62 -8.95 6.04 -1.58
C GLY A 62 -7.77 6.24 -0.63
N ILE A 63 -8.06 6.65 0.59
CA ILE A 63 -7.11 6.67 1.71
C ILE A 63 -7.74 5.89 2.86
N ASP A 64 -7.16 4.73 3.17
CA ASP A 64 -7.63 3.85 4.24
C ASP A 64 -6.47 3.42 5.14
N GLU A 65 -6.74 2.65 6.18
CA GLU A 65 -5.76 2.22 7.17
C GLU A 65 -5.67 0.69 7.28
N ILE A 66 -4.43 0.18 7.30
CA ILE A 66 -4.17 -1.22 7.69
C ILE A 66 -3.20 -1.28 8.86
N HIS A 67 -3.36 -2.31 9.69
CA HIS A 67 -2.48 -2.56 10.82
C HIS A 67 -1.42 -3.59 10.45
N ILE A 68 -0.15 -3.17 10.45
CA ILE A 68 1.00 -4.05 10.20
C ILE A 68 1.90 -3.99 11.42
N ILE A 69 2.10 -5.16 12.06
CA ILE A 69 2.94 -5.32 13.26
C ILE A 69 2.48 -4.35 14.37
N GLY A 70 1.16 -4.28 14.58
CA GLY A 70 0.54 -3.43 15.61
C GLY A 70 0.60 -1.92 15.34
N GLN A 71 1.11 -1.49 14.18
CA GLN A 71 1.20 -0.08 13.81
C GLN A 71 0.31 0.22 12.61
N PRO A 72 -0.47 1.32 12.65
CA PRO A 72 -1.34 1.68 11.55
C PRO A 72 -0.59 2.37 10.42
N ARG A 73 -0.92 2.00 9.18
CA ARG A 73 -0.32 2.51 7.95
C ARG A 73 -1.40 2.94 6.97
N ALA A 74 -1.20 4.09 6.34
CA ALA A 74 -2.12 4.57 5.32
C ALA A 74 -1.92 3.81 4.00
N VAL A 75 -3.02 3.33 3.42
CA VAL A 75 -3.07 2.72 2.10
C VAL A 75 -3.65 3.74 1.13
N ILE A 76 -2.96 3.96 0.02
CA ILE A 76 -3.44 4.77 -1.08
C ILE A 76 -3.92 3.84 -2.17
N SER A 77 -5.14 4.05 -2.66
CA SER A 77 -5.75 3.22 -3.70
C SER A 77 -6.31 4.06 -4.84
N ASN A 78 -6.37 3.44 -6.02
CA ASN A 78 -7.12 3.93 -7.17
C ASN A 78 -8.48 3.24 -7.18
N LEU A 79 -9.52 3.99 -6.82
CA LEU A 79 -10.87 3.46 -6.68
C LEU A 79 -11.52 3.17 -8.03
N LYS A 80 -11.11 3.88 -9.09
CA LYS A 80 -11.62 3.63 -10.45
C LYS A 80 -11.17 2.26 -10.97
N ASN A 81 -9.92 1.90 -10.68
CA ASN A 81 -9.30 0.68 -11.20
C ASN A 81 -9.25 -0.46 -10.17
N ASN A 82 -9.72 -0.25 -8.94
CA ASN A 82 -9.62 -1.19 -7.82
C ASN A 82 -8.19 -1.68 -7.55
N THR A 83 -7.21 -0.78 -7.59
CA THR A 83 -5.80 -1.11 -7.37
C THR A 83 -5.24 -0.39 -6.16
N ALA A 84 -4.47 -1.11 -5.34
CA ALA A 84 -3.61 -0.47 -4.34
C ALA A 84 -2.44 0.21 -5.07
N VAL A 85 -2.19 1.46 -4.74
CA VAL A 85 -1.16 2.31 -5.35
C VAL A 85 0.06 2.38 -4.44
N ASN A 86 -0.15 2.61 -3.14
CA ASN A 86 0.97 2.75 -2.21
C ASN A 86 0.57 2.38 -0.76
N LEU A 87 1.58 2.03 0.03
CA LEU A 87 1.47 1.82 1.47
C LEU A 87 2.47 2.75 2.16
N LEU A 88 1.97 3.74 2.88
CA LEU A 88 2.79 4.72 3.57
C LEU A 88 3.39 4.14 4.87
N PRO A 89 4.54 4.66 5.33
CA PRO A 89 5.22 4.14 6.52
C PRO A 89 4.40 4.30 7.80
N ASN A 90 3.49 5.27 7.84
CA ASN A 90 2.54 5.53 8.91
C ASN A 90 1.35 6.30 8.35
N ARG A 91 0.35 6.54 9.20
CA ARG A 91 -0.88 7.28 8.85
C ARG A 91 -0.86 8.79 9.11
N LEU A 92 0.22 9.34 9.68
CA LEU A 92 0.21 10.71 10.19
C LEU A 92 -0.13 11.74 9.10
N LYS A 93 -0.90 12.79 9.45
CA LYS A 93 -1.25 13.91 8.54
C LYS A 93 -0.07 14.38 7.70
N LYS A 94 1.08 14.62 8.34
CA LYS A 94 2.31 15.10 7.68
C LYS A 94 2.81 14.14 6.60
N THR A 95 2.78 12.84 6.86
CA THR A 95 3.24 11.81 5.92
C THR A 95 2.32 11.75 4.71
N VAL A 96 1.01 11.73 4.95
CA VAL A 96 0.00 11.73 3.88
C VAL A 96 0.09 13.01 3.05
N ALA A 97 0.15 14.18 3.69
CA ALA A 97 0.25 15.46 2.99
C ALA A 97 1.52 15.55 2.13
N THR A 98 2.66 15.08 2.64
CA THR A 98 3.92 15.02 1.87
C THR A 98 3.76 14.13 0.64
N TYR A 99 3.15 12.95 0.79
CA TYR A 99 2.90 12.06 -0.33
C TYR A 99 1.98 12.68 -1.38
N LEU A 100 0.81 13.21 -0.96
CA LEU A 100 -0.14 13.86 -1.86
C LEU A 100 0.48 15.04 -2.60
N ALA A 101 1.36 15.79 -1.93
CA ALA A 101 1.98 16.97 -2.51
C ALA A 101 2.97 16.64 -3.63
N GLY A 102 3.58 15.45 -3.57
CA GLY A 102 4.53 14.93 -4.55
C GLY A 102 3.89 14.16 -5.72
N LEU A 103 2.57 13.99 -5.74
CA LEU A 103 1.87 13.37 -6.86
C LEU A 103 1.96 14.26 -8.11
N ALA A 104 2.34 13.67 -9.25
CA ALA A 104 2.24 14.32 -10.55
C ALA A 104 0.77 14.42 -10.97
N GLY A 105 0.33 15.56 -11.51
CA GLY A 105 -1.07 15.73 -11.93
C GLY A 105 -2.06 15.71 -10.76
N LYS A 106 -1.65 16.10 -9.55
CA LYS A 106 -2.49 16.04 -8.35
C LYS A 106 -3.75 16.91 -8.44
N GLU A 107 -3.72 17.94 -9.27
CA GLU A 107 -4.83 18.80 -9.65
C GLU A 107 -5.97 18.05 -10.38
N ASP A 108 -5.68 16.89 -10.97
CA ASP A 108 -6.69 16.05 -11.64
C ASP A 108 -7.46 15.15 -10.66
N VAL A 109 -7.05 15.09 -9.39
CA VAL A 109 -7.75 14.34 -8.35
C VAL A 109 -9.09 15.02 -8.05
N ARG A 110 -10.20 14.33 -8.33
CA ARG A 110 -11.56 14.88 -8.17
C ARG A 110 -12.24 14.42 -6.90
N TYR A 111 -12.03 13.17 -6.52
CA TYR A 111 -12.66 12.57 -5.35
C TYR A 111 -11.62 11.83 -4.52
N VAL A 112 -11.66 12.03 -3.21
CA VAL A 112 -10.88 11.26 -2.26
C VAL A 112 -11.83 10.63 -1.26
N ALA A 113 -12.00 9.30 -1.35
CA ALA A 113 -12.69 8.56 -0.32
C ALA A 113 -11.75 8.33 0.86
N ILE A 114 -12.19 8.69 2.06
CA ILE A 114 -11.40 8.54 3.29
C ILE A 114 -12.23 7.82 4.36
N ASP A 115 -11.54 7.21 5.32
CA ASP A 115 -12.15 6.91 6.62
C ASP A 115 -12.56 8.21 7.34
N MET A 116 -13.39 8.11 8.38
CA MET A 116 -13.94 9.23 9.17
C MET A 116 -12.90 9.97 10.03
N TRP A 117 -11.62 9.93 9.65
CA TRP A 117 -10.54 10.54 10.40
C TRP A 117 -10.20 11.96 9.91
N ASP A 118 -10.40 12.94 10.80
CA ASP A 118 -10.21 14.36 10.51
C ASP A 118 -8.83 14.69 9.92
N GLN A 119 -7.78 14.00 10.37
CA GLN A 119 -6.41 14.25 9.89
C GLN A 119 -6.24 13.97 8.40
N TYR A 120 -6.97 13.00 7.84
CA TYR A 120 -6.98 12.75 6.40
C TYR A 120 -7.74 13.82 5.66
N ARG A 121 -8.91 14.22 6.17
CA ARG A 121 -9.68 15.32 5.58
C ARG A 121 -8.82 16.59 5.51
N ASP A 122 -8.16 16.95 6.59
CA ASP A 122 -7.32 18.14 6.63
C ASP A 122 -6.11 18.01 5.68
N ALA A 123 -5.45 16.85 5.61
CA ALA A 123 -4.36 16.62 4.65
C ALA A 123 -4.82 16.79 3.19
N VAL A 124 -6.01 16.29 2.86
CA VAL A 124 -6.58 16.42 1.52
C VAL A 124 -6.95 17.88 1.23
N HIS A 125 -7.60 18.58 2.16
CA HIS A 125 -7.93 20.00 1.95
C HIS A 125 -6.69 20.87 1.79
N ASP A 126 -5.64 20.62 2.57
CA ASP A 126 -4.41 21.41 2.53
C ASP A 126 -3.66 21.23 1.18
N VAL A 127 -3.72 20.04 0.58
CA VAL A 127 -2.86 19.66 -0.56
C VAL A 127 -3.61 19.54 -1.89
N LEU A 128 -4.88 19.13 -1.85
CA LEU A 128 -5.76 18.87 -2.98
C LEU A 128 -7.07 19.68 -2.83
N PRO A 129 -7.01 21.03 -2.82
CA PRO A 129 -8.18 21.87 -2.53
C PRO A 129 -9.31 21.72 -3.56
N GLY A 130 -9.03 21.23 -4.77
CA GLY A 130 -10.03 20.96 -5.80
C GLY A 130 -10.74 19.60 -5.66
N ALA A 131 -10.25 18.72 -4.78
CA ALA A 131 -10.82 17.40 -4.59
C ALA A 131 -11.97 17.42 -3.58
N THR A 132 -13.05 16.70 -3.90
CA THR A 132 -14.16 16.47 -2.98
C THR A 132 -13.84 15.28 -2.07
N VAL A 133 -13.82 15.51 -0.76
CA VAL A 133 -13.66 14.46 0.25
C VAL A 133 -14.98 13.73 0.43
N VAL A 134 -14.95 12.39 0.34
CA VAL A 134 -16.10 11.51 0.52
C VAL A 134 -15.80 10.57 1.68
N VAL A 135 -16.77 10.39 2.58
CA VAL A 135 -16.63 9.39 3.66
C VAL A 135 -16.96 8.01 3.10
N ASP A 136 -16.10 7.03 3.38
CA ASP A 136 -16.37 5.64 3.01
C ASP A 136 -17.61 5.09 3.73
N LYS A 137 -18.59 4.63 2.93
CA LYS A 137 -19.83 4.03 3.42
C LYS A 137 -19.60 2.77 4.26
N PHE A 138 -18.55 1.99 4.00
CA PHE A 138 -18.30 0.74 4.70
C PHE A 138 -18.05 0.99 6.18
N HIS A 139 -17.24 2.00 6.51
CA HIS A 139 -16.96 2.39 7.88
C HIS A 139 -18.23 2.89 8.59
N VAL A 140 -19.04 3.71 7.91
CA VAL A 140 -20.34 4.17 8.44
C VAL A 140 -21.28 3.00 8.74
N GLN A 141 -21.43 2.06 7.80
CA GLN A 141 -22.29 0.88 7.97
C GLN A 141 -21.79 -0.03 9.10
N ARG A 142 -20.47 -0.24 9.18
CA ARG A 142 -19.84 -1.03 10.24
C ARG A 142 -20.07 -0.43 11.61
N MET A 143 -19.92 0.89 11.75
CA MET A 143 -20.20 1.59 13.02
C MET A 143 -21.66 1.45 13.42
N GLY A 144 -22.59 1.62 12.49
CA GLY A 144 -24.02 1.42 12.76
C GLY A 144 -24.34 0.00 13.22
N ASN A 145 -23.81 -1.02 12.53
CA ASN A 145 -24.00 -2.42 12.91
C ASN A 145 -23.40 -2.73 14.28
N ASN A 146 -22.19 -2.26 14.57
CA ASN A 146 -21.55 -2.47 15.87
C ASN A 146 -22.37 -1.87 17.02
N ALA A 147 -22.94 -0.68 16.83
CA ALA A 147 -23.77 -0.02 17.83
C ALA A 147 -25.07 -0.80 18.10
N LEU A 148 -25.70 -1.35 17.05
CA LEU A 148 -26.88 -2.20 17.18
C LEU A 148 -26.56 -3.53 17.88
N ASP A 149 -25.42 -4.14 17.56
CA ASP A 149 -24.97 -5.37 18.19
C ASP A 149 -24.62 -5.18 19.67
N GLU A 150 -24.02 -4.04 20.03
CA GLU A 150 -23.74 -3.68 21.42
C GLU A 150 -25.04 -3.52 22.22
N PHE A 151 -26.01 -2.78 21.68
CA PHE A 151 -27.33 -2.65 22.29
C PHE A 151 -28.00 -4.02 22.46
N ARG A 152 -27.98 -4.87 21.43
CA ARG A 152 -28.54 -6.21 21.51
C ARG A 152 -27.89 -7.07 22.60
N ARG A 153 -26.57 -6.98 22.80
CA ARG A 153 -25.85 -7.73 23.85
C ARG A 153 -26.16 -7.22 25.26
N SER A 154 -26.69 -6.00 25.38
CA SER A 154 -27.08 -5.39 26.66
C SER A 154 -28.51 -5.71 27.11
N LEU A 155 -29.33 -6.29 26.22
CA LEU A 155 -30.66 -6.84 26.52
C LEU A 155 -30.57 -8.23 27.13
#